data_AF-A0A258C7N3-F1
#
_entry.id   AF-A0A258C7N3-F1
#
_cell.length_a   1.000
_cell.length_b   1.000
_cell.length_c   1.000
_cell.angle_alpha   90.00
_cell.angle_beta   90.00
_cell.angle_gamma   90.00
#
_symmetry.space_group_name_H-M   'P 1'
#
loop_
_entity.id
_entity.type
_entity.pdbx_description
1 polymer ?
#
loop_
_entity_poly.entity_id
_entity_poly.type
_entity_poly.pdbx_seq_one_letter_code
_entity_poly.pdbx_strand_id
1 'polypeptide(L)'
;FALLKPALPPVAQYCTVLDTLMLARELHPGQKNNLDALCKRYDINNSHRTLHGALLDAEILADVYLLMTGGQVSLNLAAEEDSQQQMQDNLQPVQRSGRLKVIRANQAELSAHESRLDLVQKKGGTCLWRG
;
A
#
# COMPACT_ATOMS: atom_id res chain seq x y z
N PHE A 1 30.54 28.15 29.65
CA PHE A 1 30.47 26.75 29.16
C PHE A 1 30.85 25.67 30.20
N ALA A 2 31.19 26.03 31.46
CA ALA A 2 31.68 25.09 32.47
C ALA A 2 30.59 24.40 33.34
N LEU A 3 29.33 24.38 32.92
CA LEU A 3 28.21 23.81 33.69
C LEU A 3 27.64 22.50 33.11
N LEU A 4 28.22 21.96 32.04
CA LEU A 4 27.83 20.65 31.52
C LEU A 4 28.60 19.57 32.28
N LYS A 5 27.88 18.85 33.16
CA LYS A 5 28.27 17.54 33.72
C LYS A 5 28.69 16.57 32.58
N PRO A 6 29.51 15.52 32.86
CA PRO A 6 30.35 14.88 31.85
C PRO A 6 29.56 14.44 30.63
N ALA A 7 30.22 14.54 29.47
CA ALA A 7 29.66 14.35 28.14
C ALA A 7 28.63 13.22 28.11
N LEU A 8 27.35 13.60 27.99
CA LEU A 8 26.29 12.64 27.69
C LEU A 8 26.72 11.88 26.43
N PRO A 9 26.57 10.54 26.41
CA PRO A 9 26.88 9.80 25.21
C PRO A 9 25.95 10.24 24.06
N PRO A 10 26.35 9.98 22.80
CA PRO A 10 25.59 10.40 21.63
C PRO A 10 24.14 9.91 21.69
N VAL A 11 23.21 10.73 21.21
CA VAL A 11 21.76 10.42 21.17
C VAL A 11 21.48 9.08 20.50
N ALA A 12 22.29 8.71 19.50
CA ALA A 12 22.22 7.42 18.81
C ALA A 12 22.41 6.19 19.72
N GLN A 13 22.96 6.35 20.93
CA GLN A 13 23.06 5.26 21.92
C GLN A 13 21.74 5.03 22.67
N TYR A 14 20.83 6.00 22.66
CA TYR A 14 19.56 5.94 23.37
C TYR A 14 18.37 5.69 22.44
N CYS A 15 18.43 6.16 21.20
CA CYS A 15 17.37 6.00 20.22
C CYS A 15 17.90 5.84 18.79
N THR A 16 17.09 5.21 17.95
CA THR A 16 17.32 5.14 16.52
C THR A 16 17.05 6.50 15.88
N VAL A 17 18.00 6.99 15.10
CA VAL A 17 17.86 8.24 14.33
C VAL A 17 17.59 7.86 12.87
N LEU A 18 16.46 8.30 12.34
CA LEU A 18 16.08 8.10 10.95
C LEU A 18 16.31 9.39 10.15
N ASP A 19 17.05 9.30 9.05
CA ASP A 19 17.16 10.38 8.08
C ASP A 19 16.00 10.31 7.08
N THR A 20 14.99 11.16 7.28
CA THR A 20 13.81 11.22 6.41
C THR A 20 14.13 11.72 5.00
N LEU A 21 15.24 12.45 4.81
CA LEU A 21 15.66 12.92 3.48
C LEU A 21 16.21 11.77 2.64
N MET A 22 16.94 10.85 3.24
CA MET A 22 17.38 9.63 2.55
C MET A 22 16.18 8.80 2.10
N LEU A 23 15.21 8.60 3.00
CA LEU A 23 13.96 7.92 2.66
C LEU A 23 13.23 8.60 1.48
N ALA A 24 13.17 9.93 1.47
CA ALA A 24 12.55 10.68 0.38
C ALA A 24 13.30 10.52 -0.96
N ARG A 25 14.63 10.42 -0.93
CA ARG A 25 15.46 10.20 -2.13
C ARG A 25 15.29 8.81 -2.72
N GLU A 26 15.11 7.80 -1.87
CA GLU A 26 14.83 6.44 -2.30
C GLU A 26 13.45 6.34 -2.94
N LEU A 27 12.44 6.98 -2.34
CA LEU A 27 11.06 6.99 -2.86
C LEU A 27 10.90 7.83 -4.14
N HIS A 28 11.58 8.97 -4.24
CA HIS A 28 11.48 9.90 -5.38
C HIS A 28 12.85 10.21 -5.97
N PRO A 29 13.47 9.25 -6.69
CA PRO A 29 14.80 9.41 -7.26
C PRO A 29 14.82 10.50 -8.34
N GLY A 30 15.88 11.30 -8.36
CA GLY A 30 16.09 12.37 -9.35
C GLY A 30 15.21 13.62 -9.18
N GLN A 31 14.39 13.68 -8.13
CA GLN A 31 13.47 14.80 -7.88
C GLN A 31 13.92 15.65 -6.68
N LYS A 32 13.30 16.83 -6.52
CA LYS A 32 13.52 17.69 -5.34
C LYS A 32 12.84 17.06 -4.13
N ASN A 33 13.64 16.74 -3.11
CA ASN A 33 13.19 16.13 -1.85
C ASN A 33 13.34 17.07 -0.65
N ASN A 34 13.24 18.39 -0.87
CA ASN A 34 13.12 19.34 0.22
C ASN A 34 11.67 19.35 0.76
N LEU A 35 11.48 19.85 1.99
CA LEU A 35 10.18 19.82 2.67
C LEU A 35 9.07 20.45 1.83
N ASP A 36 9.31 21.63 1.23
CA ASP A 36 8.31 22.32 0.40
C ASP A 36 7.91 21.52 -0.85
N ALA A 37 8.85 20.80 -1.47
CA ALA A 37 8.53 19.96 -2.64
C ALA A 37 7.74 18.71 -2.23
N LEU A 38 8.02 18.13 -1.07
CA LEU A 38 7.27 17.01 -0.53
C LEU A 38 5.85 17.45 -0.14
N CYS A 39 5.68 18.61 0.51
CA CYS A 39 4.34 19.14 0.81
C CYS A 39 3.49 19.30 -0.45
N LYS A 40 4.06 19.86 -1.53
CA LYS A 40 3.36 20.00 -2.80
C LYS A 40 3.01 18.66 -3.45
N ARG A 41 3.88 17.65 -3.33
CA ARG A 41 3.64 16.31 -3.90
C ARG A 41 2.50 15.60 -3.20
N TYR A 42 2.44 15.73 -1.89
CA TYR A 42 1.48 15.04 -1.04
C TYR A 42 0.24 15.87 -0.70
N ASP A 43 0.06 17.02 -1.38
CA ASP A 43 -1.05 17.96 -1.19
C ASP A 43 -1.24 18.42 0.27
N ILE A 44 -0.11 18.59 0.99
CA ILE A 44 -0.09 19.11 2.35
C ILE A 44 -0.06 20.64 2.30
N ASN A 45 -1.01 21.27 2.99
CA ASN A 45 -1.08 22.72 3.10
C ASN A 45 0.04 23.25 4.01
N ASN A 46 1.02 23.92 3.40
CA ASN A 46 2.11 24.61 4.11
C ASN A 46 1.97 26.15 4.07
N SER A 47 0.78 26.68 3.77
CA SER A 47 0.57 28.13 3.57
C SER A 47 0.79 28.97 4.84
N HIS A 48 0.61 28.37 6.02
CA HIS A 48 0.87 29.01 7.31
C HIS A 48 2.37 29.06 7.66
N ARG A 49 3.24 28.48 6.83
CA ARG A 49 4.70 28.47 6.98
C ARG A 49 5.32 29.78 6.47
N THR A 50 4.98 30.90 7.11
CA THR A 50 5.54 32.22 6.79
C THR A 50 6.97 32.39 7.35
N LEU A 51 7.25 31.79 8.51
CA LEU A 51 8.57 31.73 9.13
C LEU A 51 8.96 30.27 9.37
N HIS A 52 10.22 29.93 9.11
CA HIS A 52 10.76 28.59 9.32
C HIS A 52 10.93 28.33 10.82
N GLY A 53 9.91 27.73 11.45
CA GLY A 53 9.92 27.37 12.86
C GLY A 53 10.13 25.88 13.05
N ALA A 54 11.08 25.49 13.89
CA ALA A 54 11.41 24.07 14.13
C ALA A 54 10.20 23.23 14.58
N LEU A 55 9.27 23.83 15.32
CA LEU A 55 8.03 23.17 15.76
C LEU A 55 7.10 22.89 14.58
N LEU A 56 6.83 23.91 13.77
CA LEU A 56 5.96 23.80 12.60
C LEU A 56 6.57 22.87 11.55
N ASP A 57 7.89 22.94 11.36
CA ASP A 57 8.61 22.06 10.44
C ASP A 57 8.57 20.60 10.91
N ALA A 58 8.60 20.34 12.22
CA ALA A 58 8.45 19.00 12.77
C ALA A 58 7.03 18.44 12.58
N GLU A 59 6.00 19.28 12.72
CA GLU A 59 4.60 18.91 12.48
C GLU A 59 4.38 18.57 10.99
N ILE A 60 4.78 19.47 10.08
CA ILE A 60 4.67 19.24 8.64
C ILE A 60 5.48 18.00 8.22
N LEU A 61 6.67 17.81 8.77
CA LEU A 61 7.49 16.63 8.47
C LEU A 61 6.82 15.34 8.96
N ALA A 62 6.10 15.36 10.07
CA ALA A 62 5.36 14.19 10.55
C ALA A 62 4.26 13.78 9.55
N ASP A 63 3.51 14.75 9.03
CA ASP A 63 2.48 14.49 8.00
C ASP A 63 3.10 13.95 6.70
N VAL A 64 4.19 14.57 6.25
CA VAL A 64 4.95 14.10 5.08
C VAL A 64 5.45 12.67 5.29
N TYR A 65 6.00 12.37 6.47
CA TYR A 65 6.51 11.04 6.79
C TYR A 65 5.40 9.99 6.81
N LEU A 66 4.23 10.32 7.37
CA LEU A 66 3.06 9.46 7.35
C LEU A 66 2.60 9.17 5.92
N LEU A 67 2.61 10.15 5.02
CA LEU A 67 2.23 9.93 3.61
C LEU A 67 3.30 9.16 2.82
N MET A 68 4.57 9.30 3.18
CA MET A 68 5.67 8.52 2.61
C MET A 68 5.66 7.05 3.04
N THR A 69 5.21 6.76 4.26
CA THR A 69 5.29 5.42 4.87
C THR A 69 3.94 4.75 5.10
N GLY A 70 2.84 5.47 4.92
CA GLY A 70 1.47 5.04 5.22
C GLY A 70 0.90 3.94 4.33
N GLY A 71 1.68 3.44 3.36
CA GLY A 71 1.30 2.31 2.52
C GLY A 71 0.20 2.65 1.52
N GLN A 72 -0.72 1.72 1.31
CA GLN A 72 -1.71 1.79 0.23
C GLN A 72 -2.95 2.60 0.65
N VAL A 73 -2.98 3.87 0.24
CA VAL A 73 -4.16 4.76 0.40
C VAL A 73 -5.08 4.69 -0.84
N SER A 74 -4.57 4.21 -1.98
CA SER A 74 -5.34 4.03 -3.22
C SER A 74 -5.01 2.71 -3.91
N LEU A 75 -6.04 2.01 -4.36
CA LEU A 75 -5.95 0.76 -5.11
C LEU A 75 -5.90 1.11 -6.60
N ASN A 76 -4.69 1.25 -7.16
CA ASN A 76 -4.52 1.58 -8.56
C ASN A 76 -4.59 0.32 -9.44
N LEU A 77 -5.79 -0.05 -9.88
CA LEU A 77 -6.05 -1.18 -10.80
C LEU A 77 -5.56 -0.94 -12.24
N ALA A 78 -5.11 0.26 -12.59
CA ALA A 78 -4.73 0.63 -13.96
C ALA A 78 -3.22 0.53 -14.25
N ALA A 79 -2.41 0.07 -13.29
CA ALA A 79 -0.95 0.01 -13.44
C ALA A 79 -0.43 -1.23 -14.20
N GLU A 80 -1.32 -2.04 -14.82
CA GLU A 80 -0.90 -3.21 -15.60
C GLU A 80 -0.57 -2.91 -17.07
N GLU A 81 -0.78 -1.68 -17.57
CA GLU A 81 -0.70 -1.44 -19.03
C GLU A 81 0.68 -1.01 -19.59
N ASP A 82 1.74 -0.85 -18.78
CA ASP A 82 3.01 -0.30 -19.33
C ASP A 82 4.30 -1.08 -19.03
N SER A 83 4.20 -2.42 -18.98
CA SER A 83 5.39 -3.29 -19.05
C SER A 83 5.35 -4.23 -20.26
N GLN A 84 5.23 -3.66 -21.46
CA GLN A 84 5.60 -4.34 -22.71
C GLN A 84 7.13 -4.38 -22.88
N GLN A 85 7.87 -4.83 -21.86
CA GLN A 85 9.20 -5.36 -22.06
C GLN A 85 9.07 -6.87 -22.18
N GLN A 86 9.59 -7.41 -23.28
CA GLN A 86 9.64 -8.83 -23.61
C GLN A 86 10.25 -9.66 -22.48
N MET A 87 9.46 -10.00 -21.46
CA MET A 87 9.68 -11.19 -20.67
C MET A 87 9.12 -12.34 -21.49
N GLN A 88 9.99 -13.22 -21.97
CA GLN A 88 9.60 -14.58 -22.30
C GLN A 88 8.89 -15.14 -21.06
N ASP A 89 7.58 -15.23 -21.16
CA ASP A 89 6.70 -15.63 -20.07
C ASP A 89 6.89 -17.13 -19.83
N ASN A 90 7.94 -17.46 -19.06
CA ASN A 90 8.23 -18.82 -18.64
C ASN A 90 7.28 -19.14 -17.47
N LEU A 91 5.98 -19.17 -17.75
CA LEU A 91 4.93 -19.52 -16.81
C LEU A 91 5.09 -20.99 -16.42
N GLN A 92 5.91 -21.25 -15.42
CA GLN A 92 6.02 -22.55 -14.80
C GLN A 92 4.74 -22.81 -13.99
N PRO A 93 3.99 -23.89 -14.25
CA PRO A 93 2.85 -24.23 -13.42
C PRO A 93 3.33 -24.47 -11.98
N VAL A 94 2.83 -23.65 -11.05
CA VAL A 94 3.14 -23.78 -9.62
C VAL A 94 2.55 -25.10 -9.11
N GLN A 95 3.40 -26.11 -8.96
CA GLN A 95 3.03 -27.38 -8.34
C GLN A 95 2.93 -27.17 -6.82
N ARG A 96 1.73 -26.84 -6.33
CA ARG A 96 1.47 -26.75 -4.89
C ARG A 96 1.32 -28.16 -4.31
N SER A 97 2.33 -28.60 -3.55
CA SER A 97 2.24 -29.83 -2.75
C SER A 97 1.50 -29.55 -1.45
N GLY A 98 0.17 -29.63 -1.47
CA GLY A 98 -0.65 -29.52 -0.27
C GLY A 98 -2.15 -29.65 -0.54
N ARG A 99 -2.88 -30.37 0.33
CA ARG A 99 -4.34 -30.46 0.26
C ARG A 99 -4.94 -29.19 0.86
N LEU A 100 -5.48 -28.31 0.01
CA LEU A 100 -6.23 -27.14 0.45
C LEU A 100 -7.56 -27.57 1.08
N LYS A 101 -8.04 -26.79 2.06
CA LYS A 101 -9.35 -27.00 2.67
C LYS A 101 -10.44 -26.76 1.64
N VAL A 102 -11.19 -27.81 1.28
CA VAL A 102 -12.38 -27.70 0.44
C VAL A 102 -13.57 -27.37 1.32
N ILE A 103 -14.14 -26.18 1.17
CA ILE A 103 -15.38 -25.78 1.83
C ILE A 103 -16.53 -26.15 0.89
N ARG A 104 -17.40 -27.08 1.32
CA ARG A 104 -18.57 -27.49 0.54
C ARG A 104 -19.74 -26.57 0.79
N ALA A 105 -20.63 -26.51 -0.19
CA ALA A 105 -21.93 -25.87 -0.02
C ALA A 105 -22.74 -26.56 1.08
N ASN A 106 -23.47 -25.76 1.84
CA ASN A 106 -24.41 -26.26 2.85
C ASN A 106 -25.76 -26.65 2.21
N GLN A 107 -26.63 -27.30 2.99
CA GLN A 107 -27.91 -27.80 2.48
C GLN A 107 -28.85 -26.68 1.97
N ALA A 108 -28.80 -25.51 2.60
CA ALA A 108 -29.61 -24.37 2.18
C ALA A 108 -29.14 -23.83 0.82
N GLU A 109 -27.83 -23.70 0.62
CA GLU A 109 -27.22 -23.30 -0.65
C GLU A 109 -27.54 -24.27 -1.78
N LEU A 110 -27.51 -25.59 -1.50
CA LEU A 110 -27.92 -26.60 -2.47
C LEU A 110 -29.39 -26.48 -2.86
N SER A 111 -30.29 -26.25 -1.89
CA SER A 111 -31.72 -26.07 -2.16
C SER A 111 -32.03 -24.80 -2.97
N ALA A 112 -31.29 -23.72 -2.68
CA ALA A 112 -31.39 -22.47 -3.43
C ALA A 112 -30.84 -22.63 -4.85
N HIS A 113 -29.76 -23.41 -5.01
CA HIS A 113 -29.22 -23.76 -6.31
C HIS A 113 -30.24 -24.53 -7.15
N GLU A 114 -30.88 -25.56 -6.61
CA GLU A 114 -31.93 -26.31 -7.31
C GLU A 114 -33.10 -25.43 -7.74
N SER A 115 -33.59 -24.57 -6.84
CA SER A 115 -34.65 -23.61 -7.15
C SER A 115 -34.26 -22.66 -8.29
N ARG A 116 -32.97 -22.31 -8.39
CA ARG A 116 -32.43 -21.47 -9.46
C ARG A 116 -32.32 -22.23 -10.78
N LEU A 117 -31.92 -23.51 -10.75
CA LEU A 117 -31.91 -24.36 -11.93
C LEU A 117 -33.32 -24.56 -12.51
N ASP A 118 -34.34 -24.71 -11.66
CA ASP A 118 -35.74 -24.77 -12.09
C ASP A 118 -36.15 -23.52 -12.88
N LEU A 119 -35.73 -22.34 -12.42
CA LEU A 119 -36.01 -21.08 -13.10
C LEU A 119 -35.28 -20.98 -14.45
N VAL A 120 -34.01 -21.38 -14.49
CA VAL A 120 -33.21 -21.41 -15.72
C VAL A 120 -33.85 -22.35 -16.74
N GLN A 121 -34.27 -23.54 -16.32
CA GLN A 121 -34.95 -24.49 -17.20
C GLN A 121 -36.30 -23.96 -17.69
N LYS A 122 -37.10 -23.35 -16.81
CA LYS A 122 -38.40 -22.76 -17.18
C LYS A 122 -38.28 -21.62 -18.17
N LYS A 123 -37.27 -20.75 -18.05
CA LYS A 123 -37.10 -19.56 -18.91
C LYS A 123 -36.24 -19.82 -20.15
N GLY A 124 -35.23 -20.67 -20.05
CA GLY A 124 -34.24 -20.95 -21.09
C GLY A 124 -34.47 -22.26 -21.84
N GLY A 125 -35.49 -23.04 -21.49
CA GLY A 125 -35.86 -24.30 -22.14
C GLY A 125 -34.95 -25.48 -21.79
N THR A 126 -33.64 -25.27 -21.65
CA THR A 126 -32.66 -26.32 -21.35
C THR A 126 -31.69 -25.88 -20.26
N CYS A 127 -31.36 -26.81 -19.35
CA CYS A 127 -30.40 -26.58 -18.28
C CYS A 127 -29.30 -27.63 -18.37
N LEU A 128 -28.10 -27.23 -18.80
CA LEU A 128 -26.94 -28.11 -19.02
C LEU A 128 -26.41 -28.77 -17.74
N TRP A 129 -26.73 -28.22 -16.56
CA TRP A 129 -26.37 -28.83 -15.28
C TRP A 129 -27.25 -30.04 -14.94
N ARG A 130 -28.44 -30.15 -15.57
CA ARG A 130 -29.44 -31.20 -15.32
C ARG A 130 -29.55 -32.23 -16.45
N GLY A 131 -28.82 -32.05 -17.55
CA GLY A 131 -28.72 -32.99 -18.66
C GLY A 131 -27.39 -33.74 -18.61
#